data_AF-A0A839LR45-F1
#
_entry.id   AF-A0A839LR45-F1
#
_cell.length_a   1.000
_cell.length_b   1.000
_cell.length_c   1.000
_cell.angle_alpha   90.00
_cell.angle_beta   90.00
_cell.angle_gamma   90.00
#
_symmetry.space_group_name_H-M   'P 1'
#
loop_
_entity.id
_entity.type
_entity.pdbx_description
1 polymer ?
#
loop_
_entity_poly.entity_id
_entity_poly.type
_entity_poly.pdbx_seq_one_letter_code
_entity_poly.pdbx_strand_id
1 'polypeptide(L)'
;MNGRTLYTLTGVVDATAAGAPAFVVGRLQGEASQDAAERIRLATKALHGCRPASLLIAAAAQWSHALGCSSLELVGNSQRIAINAWRRRRILADNERLWQEMGASQGGNGRWRLQSCASRELDLDSIPSRKRAEARRRQELLQGLSEGLHESMRRAFLPGA
;
A
#
# COMPACT_ATOMS: atom_id res chain seq x y z
N MET A 1 -21.43 -11.43 0.29
CA MET A 1 -20.97 -10.33 1.17
C MET A 1 -21.17 -9.02 0.42
N ASN A 2 -21.97 -8.09 0.96
CA ASN A 2 -22.12 -6.76 0.34
C ASN A 2 -20.75 -6.06 0.39
N GLY A 3 -20.07 -5.95 -0.76
CA GLY A 3 -18.69 -5.48 -0.89
C GLY A 3 -18.53 -4.01 -0.54
N ARG A 4 -18.41 -3.70 0.74
CA ARG A 4 -18.14 -2.33 1.23
C ARG A 4 -16.64 -2.06 1.26
N THR A 5 -16.25 -0.88 0.81
CA THR A 5 -14.85 -0.45 0.67
C THR A 5 -14.24 -0.02 2.00
N LEU A 6 -13.17 -0.68 2.46
CA LEU A 6 -12.45 -0.25 3.67
C LEU A 6 -11.48 0.89 3.42
N TYR A 7 -10.73 0.80 2.32
CA TYR A 7 -9.76 1.78 1.88
C TYR A 7 -9.78 1.94 0.38
N THR A 8 -9.55 3.16 -0.08
CA THR A 8 -9.33 3.50 -1.48
C THR A 8 -7.92 4.05 -1.64
N LEU A 9 -7.24 3.62 -2.69
CA LEU A 9 -5.98 4.17 -3.14
C LEU A 9 -6.18 4.80 -4.52
N THR A 10 -5.60 5.97 -4.74
CA THR A 10 -5.59 6.64 -6.05
C THR A 10 -4.18 7.06 -6.38
N GLY A 11 -3.77 6.78 -7.62
CA GLY A 11 -2.46 7.12 -8.12
C GLY A 11 -2.43 7.22 -9.64
N VAL A 12 -1.26 7.58 -10.16
CA VAL A 12 -0.97 7.75 -11.58
C VAL A 12 0.37 7.11 -11.89
N VAL A 13 0.59 6.69 -13.13
CA VAL A 13 1.93 6.36 -13.61
C VAL A 13 2.55 7.63 -14.17
N ASP A 14 3.75 7.96 -13.69
CA ASP A 14 4.49 9.18 -14.07
C ASP A 14 6.00 8.88 -14.12
N ALA A 15 6.80 9.82 -14.61
CA ALA A 15 8.25 9.73 -14.51
C ALA A 15 8.74 10.28 -13.18
N THR A 16 9.72 9.60 -12.57
CA THR A 16 10.52 10.18 -11.48
C THR A 16 11.31 11.38 -11.98
N ALA A 17 11.88 12.17 -11.06
CA ALA A 17 12.80 13.25 -11.43
C ALA A 17 14.02 12.77 -12.25
N ALA A 18 14.38 11.49 -12.16
CA ALA A 18 15.45 10.87 -12.92
C ALA A 18 14.98 10.27 -14.27
N GLY A 19 13.70 10.46 -14.64
CA GLY A 19 13.12 9.96 -15.90
C GLY A 19 12.65 8.49 -15.88
N ALA A 20 12.91 7.74 -14.81
CA ALA A 20 12.44 6.36 -14.69
C ALA A 20 10.93 6.31 -14.37
N PRO A 21 10.15 5.34 -14.90
CA PRO A 21 8.72 5.23 -14.62
C PRO A 21 8.46 4.87 -13.15
N ALA A 22 7.46 5.50 -12.55
CA ALA A 22 7.02 5.28 -11.18
C ALA A 22 5.48 5.26 -11.08
N PHE A 23 4.95 4.43 -10.20
CA PHE A 23 3.56 4.55 -9.78
C PHE A 23 3.47 5.50 -8.59
N VAL A 24 2.76 6.61 -8.76
CA VAL A 24 2.65 7.70 -7.80
C VAL A 24 1.31 7.63 -7.08
N VAL A 25 1.32 7.28 -5.80
CA VAL A 25 0.14 7.28 -4.93
C VAL A 25 -0.10 8.69 -4.38
N GLY A 26 -1.14 9.34 -4.91
CA GLY A 26 -1.57 10.66 -4.45
C GLY A 26 -2.48 10.62 -3.24
N ARG A 27 -3.24 9.54 -3.07
CA ARG A 27 -4.23 9.42 -1.98
C ARG A 27 -4.36 7.97 -1.49
N LEU A 28 -4.37 7.83 -0.18
CA LEU A 28 -4.83 6.64 0.54
C LEU A 28 -5.89 7.12 1.54
N GLN A 29 -7.11 6.62 1.43
CA GLN A 29 -8.25 7.10 2.22
C GLN A 29 -9.06 5.92 2.78
N GLY A 30 -9.25 5.91 4.09
CA GLY A 30 -10.16 4.97 4.75
C GLY A 30 -11.61 5.45 4.67
N GLU A 31 -12.54 4.51 4.83
CA GLU A 31 -13.96 4.82 4.95
C GLU A 31 -14.26 5.65 6.21
N ALA A 32 -15.21 6.58 6.12
CA ALA A 32 -15.57 7.50 7.21
C ALA A 32 -16.95 7.19 7.83
N SER A 33 -17.43 5.95 7.75
CA SER A 33 -18.70 5.57 8.39
C SER A 33 -18.52 5.34 9.90
N GLN A 34 -19.62 5.38 10.65
CA GLN A 34 -19.61 5.21 12.11
C GLN A 34 -19.01 3.87 12.55
N ASP A 35 -19.20 2.82 11.77
CA ASP A 35 -18.70 1.47 12.01
C ASP A 35 -17.36 1.17 11.31
N ALA A 36 -16.71 2.15 10.68
CA ALA A 36 -15.45 1.96 9.96
C ALA A 36 -14.31 1.45 10.86
N ALA A 37 -14.18 1.98 12.08
CA ALA A 37 -13.14 1.54 13.01
C ALA A 37 -13.30 0.05 13.37
N GLU A 38 -14.53 -0.38 13.65
CA GLU A 38 -14.81 -1.77 13.99
C GLU A 38 -14.58 -2.70 12.79
N ARG A 39 -14.98 -2.28 11.59
CA ARG A 39 -14.68 -3.05 10.38
C ARG A 39 -13.18 -3.15 10.09
N ILE A 40 -12.42 -2.08 10.26
CA ILE A 40 -10.96 -2.10 10.13
C ILE A 40 -10.35 -3.06 11.16
N ARG A 41 -10.86 -3.08 12.40
CA ARG A 41 -10.42 -4.01 13.44
C ARG A 41 -10.70 -5.47 13.06
N LEU A 42 -11.92 -5.78 12.62
CA LEU A 42 -12.31 -7.11 12.18
C LEU A 42 -11.50 -7.57 10.96
N ALA A 43 -11.33 -6.68 9.97
CA ALA A 43 -10.51 -6.95 8.80
C ALA A 43 -9.05 -7.19 9.19
N THR A 44 -8.48 -6.37 10.07
CA THR A 44 -7.10 -6.57 10.57
C THR A 44 -6.95 -7.93 11.24
N LYS A 45 -7.94 -8.36 12.02
CA LYS A 45 -7.94 -9.70 12.63
C LYS A 45 -8.01 -10.81 11.57
N ALA A 46 -8.86 -10.66 10.56
CA ALA A 46 -8.99 -11.62 9.46
C ALA A 46 -7.73 -11.69 8.60
N LEU A 47 -7.01 -10.58 8.46
CA LEU A 47 -5.75 -10.45 7.73
C LEU A 47 -4.52 -10.77 8.60
N HIS A 48 -4.68 -11.63 9.61
CA HIS A 48 -3.60 -12.09 10.49
C HIS A 48 -2.79 -10.96 11.15
N GLY A 49 -3.46 -9.86 11.50
CA GLY A 49 -2.83 -8.68 12.10
C GLY A 49 -2.28 -7.66 11.09
N CYS A 50 -2.40 -7.92 9.78
CA CYS A 50 -2.04 -6.95 8.74
C CYS A 50 -3.16 -5.92 8.58
N ARG A 51 -2.84 -4.63 8.68
CA ARG A 51 -3.82 -3.55 8.51
C ARG A 51 -4.25 -3.49 7.04
N PRO A 52 -5.54 -3.27 6.72
CA PRO A 52 -6.00 -3.14 5.34
C PRO A 52 -5.24 -2.07 4.53
N ALA A 53 -4.89 -0.95 5.16
CA ALA A 53 -4.07 0.09 4.55
C ALA A 53 -2.68 -0.41 4.13
N SER A 54 -1.98 -1.12 5.02
CA SER A 54 -0.67 -1.71 4.73
C SER A 54 -0.74 -2.72 3.60
N LEU A 55 -1.79 -3.55 3.59
CA LEU A 55 -2.04 -4.54 2.54
C LEU A 55 -2.24 -3.85 1.17
N LEU A 56 -3.02 -2.76 1.12
CA LEU A 56 -3.27 -2.01 -0.11
C LEU A 56 -2.00 -1.34 -0.67
N ILE A 57 -1.08 -0.92 0.21
CA ILE A 57 0.22 -0.38 -0.22
C ILE A 57 1.16 -1.47 -0.71
N ALA A 58 1.16 -2.64 -0.07
CA ALA A 58 1.89 -3.80 -0.60
C ALA A 58 1.39 -4.20 -2.00
N ALA A 59 0.06 -4.25 -2.19
CA ALA A 59 -0.55 -4.44 -3.50
C ALA A 59 -0.10 -3.38 -4.52
N ALA A 60 -0.09 -2.10 -4.13
CA ALA A 60 0.34 -1.03 -5.01
C ALA A 60 1.82 -1.14 -5.41
N ALA A 61 2.69 -1.64 -4.52
CA ALA A 61 4.11 -1.88 -4.82
C ALA A 61 4.33 -3.05 -5.80
N GLN A 62 3.49 -4.08 -5.72
CA GLN A 62 3.47 -5.18 -6.69
C GLN A 62 2.90 -4.71 -8.02
N TRP A 63 1.85 -3.90 -7.97
CA TRP A 63 1.25 -3.32 -9.17
C TRP A 63 2.24 -2.42 -9.90
N SER A 64 3.01 -1.61 -9.17
CA SER A 64 4.06 -0.78 -9.80
C SER A 64 5.11 -1.65 -10.50
N HIS A 65 5.54 -2.76 -9.89
CA HIS A 65 6.44 -3.72 -10.52
C HIS A 65 5.85 -4.29 -11.82
N ALA A 66 4.60 -4.75 -11.78
CA ALA A 66 3.93 -5.31 -12.95
C ALA A 66 3.66 -4.29 -14.07
N LEU A 67 3.59 -3.00 -13.74
CA LEU A 67 3.53 -1.90 -14.71
C LEU A 67 4.90 -1.51 -15.29
N GLY A 68 5.98 -2.20 -14.91
CA GLY A 68 7.35 -1.86 -15.33
C GLY A 68 7.89 -0.59 -14.67
N CYS A 69 7.27 -0.12 -13.58
CA CYS A 69 7.77 1.01 -12.81
C CYS A 69 8.95 0.57 -11.93
N SER A 70 9.96 1.41 -11.79
CA SER A 70 11.11 1.16 -10.91
C SER A 70 10.80 1.39 -9.42
N SER A 71 9.73 2.12 -9.12
CA SER A 71 9.37 2.47 -7.75
C SER A 71 7.87 2.76 -7.58
N LEU A 72 7.43 2.64 -6.34
CA LEU A 72 6.20 3.23 -5.82
C LEU A 72 6.56 4.54 -5.10
N GLU A 73 6.06 5.66 -5.59
CA GLU A 73 6.25 6.98 -4.99
C GLU A 73 4.98 7.38 -4.23
N LEU A 74 5.13 7.86 -3.01
CA LEU A 74 4.06 8.04 -2.04
C LEU A 74 4.07 9.50 -1.59
N VAL A 75 2.95 10.21 -1.77
CA VAL A 75 2.88 11.63 -1.41
C VAL A 75 3.00 11.81 0.11
N GLY A 76 3.98 12.62 0.52
CA GLY A 76 4.20 13.02 1.90
C GLY A 76 3.07 13.90 2.45
N ASN A 77 2.99 14.01 3.78
CA ASN A 77 1.98 14.81 4.46
C ASN A 77 2.07 16.30 4.04
N SER A 78 3.27 16.83 3.85
CA SER A 78 3.52 18.23 3.45
C SER A 78 3.01 18.56 2.04
N GLN A 79 3.12 17.60 1.12
CA GLN A 79 2.74 17.73 -0.29
C GLN A 79 1.26 17.48 -0.55
N ARG A 80 0.49 17.11 0.48
CA ARG A 80 -0.94 16.87 0.35
C ARG A 80 -1.67 18.17 0.01
N ILE A 81 -2.39 18.16 -1.11
CA ILE A 81 -3.24 19.28 -1.52
C ILE A 81 -4.55 19.24 -0.73
N ALA A 82 -4.93 20.38 -0.18
CA ALA A 82 -6.22 20.59 0.46
C ALA A 82 -6.85 21.86 -0.11
N ILE A 83 -8.18 21.89 -0.22
CA ILE A 83 -8.94 23.00 -0.82
C ILE A 83 -8.62 24.34 -0.14
N ASN A 84 -8.41 24.34 1.18
CA ASN A 84 -8.01 25.52 1.94
C ASN A 84 -7.24 25.13 3.22
N ALA A 85 -6.64 26.12 3.88
CA ALA A 85 -5.86 25.94 5.10
C ALA A 85 -6.66 25.31 6.25
N TRP A 86 -7.95 25.64 6.36
CA TRP A 86 -8.82 25.06 7.38
C TRP A 86 -9.02 23.56 7.17
N ARG A 87 -9.31 23.11 5.94
CA ARG A 87 -9.39 21.67 5.63
C ARG A 87 -8.05 20.98 5.82
N ARG A 88 -6.93 21.61 5.47
CA ARG A 88 -5.59 21.06 5.71
C ARG A 88 -5.39 20.71 7.18
N ARG A 89 -5.76 21.61 8.10
CA ARG A 89 -5.66 21.39 9.57
C ARG A 89 -6.56 20.25 10.09
N ARG A 90 -7.59 19.85 9.34
CA ARG A 90 -8.50 18.76 9.71
C ARG A 90 -8.08 17.39 9.17
N ILE A 91 -6.99 17.31 8.41
CA ILE A 91 -6.46 16.03 7.95
C ILE A 91 -5.62 15.44 9.07
N LEU A 92 -6.23 14.54 9.84
CA LEU A 92 -5.58 13.84 10.96
C LEU A 92 -4.80 12.59 10.51
N ALA A 93 -4.99 12.16 9.26
CA ALA A 93 -4.32 10.99 8.72
C ALA A 93 -2.82 11.26 8.54
N ASP A 94 -2.02 10.59 9.35
CA ASP A 94 -0.58 10.52 9.21
C ASP A 94 -0.20 9.29 8.37
N ASN A 95 -0.03 9.51 7.07
CA ASN A 95 0.37 8.45 6.16
C ASN A 95 1.88 8.20 6.19
N GLU A 96 2.68 9.15 6.67
CA GLU A 96 4.15 9.02 6.66
C GLU A 96 4.63 7.97 7.66
N ARG A 97 3.95 7.86 8.81
CA ARG A 97 4.17 6.73 9.71
C ARG A 97 3.92 5.38 9.03
N LEU A 98 2.86 5.28 8.23
CA LEU A 98 2.60 4.07 7.45
C LEU A 98 3.66 3.85 6.37
N TRP A 99 4.11 4.90 5.67
CA TRP A 99 5.21 4.82 4.70
C TRP A 99 6.48 4.25 5.33
N GLN A 100 6.87 4.76 6.49
CA GLN A 100 8.01 4.26 7.27
C GLN A 100 7.83 2.80 7.70
N GLU A 101 6.65 2.44 8.24
CA GLU A 101 6.33 1.05 8.62
C GLU A 101 6.44 0.10 7.41
N MET A 102 6.09 0.57 6.21
CA MET A 102 6.23 -0.19 4.97
C MET A 102 7.67 -0.24 4.43
N GLY A 103 8.62 0.47 5.05
CA GLY A 103 10.03 0.51 4.62
C GLY A 103 10.30 1.52 3.52
N ALA A 104 9.40 2.48 3.29
CA ALA A 104 9.66 3.56 2.37
C ALA A 104 10.68 4.55 2.97
N SER A 105 11.52 5.13 2.12
CA SER A 105 12.47 6.18 2.49
C SER A 105 12.07 7.51 1.85
N GLN A 106 12.36 8.62 2.52
CA GLN A 106 12.05 9.94 1.96
C GLN A 106 13.08 10.31 0.87
N GLY A 107 12.60 10.64 -0.32
CA GLY A 107 13.41 11.18 -1.41
C GLY A 107 13.61 12.69 -1.28
N GLY A 108 14.62 13.22 -1.99
CA GLY A 108 14.93 14.66 -1.99
C GLY A 108 13.83 15.57 -2.56
N ASN A 109 12.88 14.99 -3.32
CA ASN A 109 11.69 15.69 -3.81
C ASN A 109 10.55 15.74 -2.79
N GLY A 110 10.77 15.26 -1.56
CA GLY A 110 9.82 15.18 -0.45
C GLY A 110 8.73 14.10 -0.57
N ARG A 111 8.76 13.29 -1.64
CA ARG A 111 7.95 12.07 -1.74
C ARG A 111 8.65 10.93 -1.00
N TRP A 112 7.88 9.93 -0.62
CA TRP A 112 8.37 8.70 -0.02
C TRP A 112 8.49 7.63 -1.10
N ARG A 113 9.61 6.92 -1.14
CA ARG A 113 9.90 5.90 -2.14
C ARG A 113 9.92 4.53 -1.50
N LEU A 114 9.13 3.64 -2.08
CA LEU A 114 9.23 2.20 -1.86
C LEU A 114 9.71 1.55 -3.15
N GLN A 115 10.68 0.64 -3.07
CA GLN A 115 11.16 -0.09 -4.24
C GLN A 115 10.02 -0.93 -4.81
N SER A 116 9.85 -0.91 -6.14
CA SER A 116 8.94 -1.85 -6.80
C SER A 116 9.44 -3.27 -6.58
N CYS A 117 8.57 -4.18 -6.18
CA CYS A 117 8.98 -5.55 -5.93
C CYS A 117 7.85 -6.52 -6.26
N ALA A 118 8.20 -7.63 -6.91
CA ALA A 118 7.26 -8.71 -7.21
C ALA A 118 6.69 -9.33 -5.94
N SER A 119 7.50 -9.50 -4.89
CA SER A 119 7.04 -10.04 -3.61
C SER A 119 7.96 -9.59 -2.49
N ARG A 120 7.39 -9.19 -1.35
CA ARG A 120 8.17 -8.87 -0.16
C ARG A 120 8.24 -10.07 0.76
N GLU A 121 9.42 -10.66 0.88
CA GLU A 121 9.69 -11.70 1.87
C GLU A 121 9.94 -11.07 3.24
N LEU A 122 9.37 -11.68 4.27
CA LEU A 122 9.65 -11.32 5.65
C LEU A 122 10.81 -12.17 6.13
N ASP A 123 11.82 -11.55 6.72
CA ASP A 123 12.88 -12.26 7.43
C ASP A 123 12.31 -12.85 8.72
N LEU A 124 11.89 -14.11 8.66
CA LEU A 124 11.30 -14.83 9.79
C LEU A 124 12.32 -15.13 10.90
N ASP A 125 13.62 -15.14 10.61
CA ASP A 125 14.65 -15.46 11.59
C ASP A 125 14.95 -14.26 12.51
N SER A 126 14.76 -13.04 12.00
CA SER A 126 14.75 -11.83 12.83
C SER A 126 13.55 -11.73 13.78
N ILE A 127 12.52 -12.55 13.60
CA ILE A 127 11.26 -12.48 14.36
C ILE A 127 11.31 -13.44 15.57
N PRO A 128 10.99 -12.97 16.80
CA PRO A 128 10.95 -13.83 17.98
C PRO A 128 10.07 -15.07 17.78
N SER A 129 10.52 -16.23 18.23
CA SER A 129 9.90 -17.52 17.91
C SER A 129 8.37 -17.58 18.11
N ARG A 130 7.87 -16.99 19.20
CA ARG A 130 6.43 -16.93 19.53
C ARG A 130 5.60 -16.14 18.51
N LYS A 131 6.20 -15.22 17.75
CA LYS A 131 5.54 -14.40 16.71
C LYS A 131 5.75 -14.94 15.29
N ARG A 132 6.67 -15.89 15.08
CA ARG A 132 6.99 -16.43 13.75
C ARG A 132 5.80 -17.09 13.06
N ALA A 133 4.91 -17.74 13.80
CA ALA A 133 3.70 -18.36 13.23
C ALA A 133 2.75 -17.32 12.63
N GLU A 134 2.54 -16.19 13.31
CA GLU A 134 1.70 -15.10 12.79
C GLU A 134 2.39 -14.39 11.61
N ALA A 135 3.71 -14.18 11.70
CA ALA A 135 4.49 -13.61 10.61
C ALA A 135 4.44 -14.46 9.33
N ARG A 136 4.52 -15.79 9.46
CA ARG A 136 4.33 -16.73 8.34
C ARG A 136 2.97 -16.56 7.67
N ARG A 137 1.88 -16.56 8.44
CA ARG A 137 0.53 -16.33 7.89
C ARG A 137 0.38 -14.98 7.20
N ARG A 138 1.05 -13.93 7.70
CA ARG A 138 1.10 -12.62 7.02
C ARG A 138 1.86 -12.70 5.71
N GLN A 139 2.97 -13.43 5.67
CA GLN A 139 3.73 -13.64 4.43
C GLN A 139 2.90 -14.42 3.40
N GLU A 140 2.25 -15.51 3.81
CA GLU A 140 1.34 -16.29 2.96
C GLU A 140 0.21 -15.43 2.40
N LEU A 141 -0.40 -14.57 3.23
CA LEU A 141 -1.41 -13.62 2.79
C LEU A 141 -0.88 -12.63 1.73
N LEU A 142 0.34 -12.10 1.92
CA LEU A 142 0.98 -11.18 0.98
C LEU A 142 1.35 -11.85 -0.34
N GLN A 143 1.79 -13.11 -0.28
CA GLN A 143 2.09 -13.93 -1.46
C GLN A 143 0.80 -14.23 -2.25
N GLY A 144 -0.27 -14.69 -1.58
CA GLY A 144 -1.54 -14.96 -2.23
C GLY A 144 -2.17 -13.70 -2.86
N LEU A 145 -2.00 -12.54 -2.23
CA LEU A 145 -2.39 -11.25 -2.83
C LEU A 145 -1.58 -10.96 -4.11
N SER A 146 -0.28 -11.20 -4.07
CA SER A 146 0.62 -11.01 -5.22
C SER A 146 0.21 -11.87 -6.40
N GLU A 147 -0.03 -13.16 -6.16
CA GLU A 147 -0.43 -14.12 -7.17
C GLU A 147 -1.79 -13.74 -7.78
N GLY A 148 -2.76 -13.38 -6.93
CA GLY A 148 -4.08 -12.94 -7.39
C GLY A 148 -4.04 -11.66 -8.23
N LEU A 149 -3.20 -10.69 -7.85
CA LEU A 149 -2.99 -9.45 -8.62
C LEU A 149 -2.32 -9.73 -9.96
N HIS A 150 -1.23 -10.51 -9.97
CA HIS A 150 -0.54 -10.88 -11.20
C HIS A 150 -1.47 -11.62 -12.17
N GLU A 151 -2.25 -12.59 -11.69
CA GLU A 151 -3.18 -13.32 -12.56
C GLU A 151 -4.30 -12.41 -13.10
N SER A 152 -4.84 -11.52 -12.26
CA SER A 152 -5.86 -10.55 -12.69
C SER A 152 -5.30 -9.58 -13.73
N MET A 153 -4.06 -9.11 -13.56
CA MET A 153 -3.38 -8.24 -14.51
C MET A 153 -3.06 -8.96 -15.81
N ARG A 154 -2.56 -10.19 -15.76
CA ARG A 154 -2.29 -11.02 -16.93
C ARG A 154 -3.56 -11.15 -17.79
N ARG A 155 -4.71 -11.43 -17.16
CA ARG A 155 -6.00 -11.50 -17.85
C ARG A 155 -6.44 -10.16 -18.44
N ALA A 156 -6.24 -9.06 -17.71
CA ALA A 156 -6.72 -7.74 -18.13
C ALA A 156 -5.85 -7.09 -19.23
N PHE A 157 -4.53 -7.32 -19.19
CA PHE A 157 -3.56 -6.63 -20.05
C PHE A 157 -2.88 -7.53 -21.10
N LEU A 158 -2.99 -8.86 -20.98
CA LEU A 158 -2.49 -9.84 -21.97
C LEU A 158 -3.58 -10.86 -22.32
N PRO A 159 -4.66 -10.45 -23.03
CA PRO A 159 -5.69 -11.39 -23.45
C PRO A 159 -5.12 -12.37 -24.49
N GLY A 160 -4.84 -13.61 -24.09
CA GLY A 160 -4.51 -14.72 -25.01
C GLY A 160 -3.20 -15.47 -24.83
N ALA A 161 -2.60 -15.49 -23.62
CA ALA A 161 -1.50 -16.40 -23.28
C ALA A 161 -1.98 -17.65 -22.54
#